data_AF-A0A9P7PUF6-F1
#
_entry.id   AF-A0A9P7PUF6-F1
#
_cell.length_a   1.000
_cell.length_b   1.000
_cell.length_c   1.000
_cell.angle_alpha   90.00
_cell.angle_beta   90.00
_cell.angle_gamma   90.00
#
_symmetry.space_group_name_H-M   'P 1'
#
loop_
_entity.id
_entity.type
_entity.pdbx_description
1 polymer ?
#
loop_
_entity_poly.entity_id
_entity_poly.type
_entity_poly.pdbx_seq_one_letter_code
_entity_poly.pdbx_strand_id
1 'polypeptide(L)'
;MAARGANTNWHTPDSLDISANKSHKQIHTVLASANFECLEQIALLTRNASDGSSASGITCAIDPGSFTYGMDNLVLNVAFSDDVHWIARIPYAAADPSSTRQHEIAMLSEIATMKTLKSRTTIPVPEVFAFDVSTSNEFGFPYVLLECLPGKPLQSTMAKTVPVDYKQHVASQVADVLYQLENLTFDRLGRIWCGENCDEPPRIIPSRSRNGSFATPRVQTSLEWFYEYRQKQNRQALKEHADDPEWRAACWILKEAISHIVVEDRLHGPFPLCHFDLHFGNLLFDDEYNLTGMIDWSGAATAPLERLAVSPEFITFPGISDEKTKSSSTSELSFVTVCRSLSANRSKQHRKRIKKRRSL
;
A
#
# COMPACT_ATOMS: atom_id res chain seq x y z
N MET A 1 26.99 -12.74 -20.81
CA MET A 1 27.18 -13.08 -19.38
C MET A 1 27.52 -11.80 -18.63
N ALA A 2 26.51 -11.16 -18.05
CA ALA A 2 26.64 -10.09 -17.07
C ALA A 2 25.48 -10.24 -16.07
N ALA A 3 25.84 -10.09 -14.80
CA ALA A 3 25.13 -10.35 -13.55
C ALA A 3 23.60 -10.47 -13.55
N ARG A 4 23.16 -11.65 -13.06
CA ARG A 4 21.82 -11.96 -12.54
C ARG A 4 21.35 -10.88 -11.55
N GLY A 5 20.19 -10.29 -11.83
CA GLY A 5 19.41 -9.52 -10.86
C GLY A 5 18.77 -10.45 -9.84
N ALA A 6 19.56 -10.98 -8.90
CA ALA A 6 19.03 -11.72 -7.77
C ALA A 6 18.41 -10.72 -6.79
N ASN A 7 17.08 -10.64 -6.75
CA ASN A 7 16.36 -10.23 -5.55
C ASN A 7 16.75 -11.22 -4.43
N THR A 8 17.32 -10.74 -3.33
CA THR A 8 17.88 -11.62 -2.28
C THR A 8 16.86 -12.17 -1.28
N ASN A 9 15.55 -12.03 -1.51
CA ASN A 9 14.48 -12.49 -0.61
C ASN A 9 13.48 -13.45 -1.27
N TRP A 10 13.93 -14.22 -2.28
CA TRP A 10 13.15 -15.32 -2.83
C TRP A 10 13.43 -16.60 -2.04
N HIS A 11 12.36 -17.23 -1.61
CA HIS A 11 12.30 -18.41 -0.77
C HIS A 11 12.01 -19.65 -1.62
N THR A 12 12.48 -20.79 -1.13
CA THR A 12 12.09 -22.12 -1.62
C THR A 12 11.10 -22.76 -0.65
N PRO A 13 10.26 -23.72 -1.07
CA PRO A 13 9.31 -24.40 -0.18
C PRO A 13 9.97 -25.00 1.07
N ASP A 14 11.19 -25.54 0.94
CA ASP A 14 11.96 -26.13 2.04
C ASP A 14 12.36 -25.11 3.14
N SER A 15 12.32 -23.81 2.83
CA SER A 15 12.62 -22.76 3.80
C SER A 15 11.47 -22.45 4.78
N LEU A 16 10.30 -23.05 4.57
CA LEU A 16 9.10 -22.83 5.38
C LEU A 16 9.03 -23.81 6.57
N ASP A 17 9.08 -23.29 7.80
CA ASP A 17 8.72 -24.06 8.99
C ASP A 17 7.18 -24.16 9.12
N ILE A 18 6.63 -25.26 8.61
CA ILE A 18 5.18 -25.56 8.62
C ILE A 18 4.67 -25.85 10.04
N SER A 19 5.55 -26.26 10.94
CA SER A 19 5.18 -26.68 12.31
C SER A 19 5.03 -25.49 13.26
N ALA A 20 5.81 -24.43 13.06
CA ALA A 20 5.83 -23.26 13.93
C ALA A 20 4.93 -22.10 13.47
N ASN A 21 4.58 -22.02 12.18
CA ASN A 21 3.93 -20.83 11.63
C ASN A 21 2.68 -21.14 10.79
N LYS A 22 1.53 -20.59 11.22
CA LYS A 22 0.26 -20.71 10.51
C LYS A 22 0.35 -20.21 9.06
N SER A 23 1.03 -19.09 8.81
CA SER A 23 1.19 -18.53 7.46
C SER A 23 1.98 -19.47 6.55
N HIS A 24 3.04 -20.10 7.07
CA HIS A 24 3.83 -21.08 6.31
C HIS A 24 2.98 -22.29 5.90
N LYS A 25 2.13 -22.78 6.80
CA LYS A 25 1.19 -23.87 6.48
C LYS A 25 0.22 -23.49 5.36
N GLN A 26 -0.26 -22.24 5.35
CA GLN A 26 -1.18 -21.75 4.34
C GLN A 26 -0.51 -21.57 2.99
N ILE A 27 0.69 -20.98 2.97
CA ILE A 27 1.52 -20.88 1.75
C ILE A 27 1.78 -22.27 1.18
N HIS A 28 2.16 -23.23 2.02
CA HIS A 28 2.37 -24.61 1.58
C HIS A 28 1.09 -25.23 1.00
N THR A 29 -0.08 -24.90 1.55
CA THR A 29 -1.36 -25.37 0.98
C THR A 29 -1.56 -24.80 -0.44
N VAL A 30 -1.35 -23.49 -0.63
CA VAL A 30 -1.41 -22.88 -1.96
C VAL A 30 -0.45 -23.55 -2.93
N LEU A 31 0.84 -23.66 -2.56
CA LEU A 31 1.87 -24.26 -3.42
C LEU A 31 1.60 -25.72 -3.78
N ALA A 32 0.93 -26.48 -2.91
CA ALA A 32 0.65 -27.90 -3.11
C ALA A 32 -0.66 -28.18 -3.86
N SER A 33 -1.66 -27.30 -3.79
CA SER A 33 -3.00 -27.58 -4.34
C SER A 33 -3.46 -26.61 -5.43
N ALA A 34 -2.78 -25.49 -5.64
CA ALA A 34 -3.17 -24.54 -6.67
C ALA A 34 -2.89 -25.08 -8.08
N ASN A 35 -3.77 -24.77 -9.03
CA ASN A 35 -3.64 -25.19 -10.41
C ASN A 35 -2.81 -24.17 -11.21
N PHE A 36 -1.48 -24.19 -11.05
CA PHE A 36 -0.58 -23.23 -11.70
C PHE A 36 -0.65 -23.24 -13.23
N GLU A 37 -0.95 -24.38 -13.85
CA GLU A 37 -1.14 -24.48 -15.30
C GLU A 37 -2.33 -23.62 -15.76
N CYS A 38 -3.42 -23.59 -14.99
CA CYS A 38 -4.55 -22.69 -15.24
C CYS A 38 -4.12 -21.21 -15.13
N LEU A 39 -3.34 -20.86 -14.09
CA LEU A 39 -2.88 -19.47 -13.91
C LEU A 39 -1.95 -19.01 -15.04
N GLU A 40 -1.07 -19.89 -15.53
CA GLU A 40 -0.23 -19.65 -16.71
C GLU A 40 -1.07 -19.43 -17.98
N GLN A 41 -2.11 -20.24 -18.19
CA GLN A 41 -3.03 -20.06 -19.31
C GLN A 41 -3.78 -18.73 -19.24
N ILE A 42 -4.26 -18.34 -18.05
CA ILE A 42 -4.91 -17.05 -17.82
C ILE A 42 -3.93 -15.91 -18.16
N ALA A 43 -2.68 -15.99 -17.70
CA ALA A 43 -1.66 -14.99 -17.99
C ALA A 43 -1.40 -14.87 -19.51
N LEU A 44 -1.25 -15.99 -20.21
CA LEU A 44 -1.06 -16.03 -21.67
C LEU A 44 -2.24 -15.43 -22.43
N LEU A 45 -3.47 -15.83 -22.10
CA LEU A 45 -4.67 -15.32 -22.75
C LEU A 45 -4.84 -13.81 -22.53
N THR A 46 -4.62 -13.35 -21.31
CA THR A 46 -4.69 -11.93 -20.95
C THR A 46 -3.66 -11.11 -21.72
N ARG A 47 -2.44 -11.63 -21.81
CA ARG A 47 -1.34 -10.98 -22.53
C ARG A 47 -1.62 -10.88 -24.03
N ASN A 48 -2.03 -11.99 -24.65
CA ASN A 48 -2.35 -12.05 -26.07
C ASN A 48 -3.51 -11.11 -26.46
N ALA A 49 -4.47 -10.90 -25.56
CA ALA A 49 -5.56 -9.95 -25.77
C ALA A 49 -5.10 -8.48 -25.73
N SER A 50 -4.06 -8.18 -24.96
CA SER A 50 -3.58 -6.82 -24.70
C SER A 50 -2.60 -6.32 -25.77
N ASP A 51 -1.72 -7.19 -26.27
CA ASP A 51 -0.64 -6.81 -27.18
C ASP A 51 -1.09 -6.59 -28.64
N GLY A 52 -2.34 -6.93 -29.00
CA GLY A 52 -2.91 -6.74 -30.35
C GLY A 52 -2.17 -7.45 -31.50
N SER A 53 -1.04 -8.08 -31.19
CA SER A 53 -0.15 -8.79 -32.07
C SER A 53 -0.35 -10.27 -31.84
N SER A 54 -0.58 -11.01 -32.92
CA SER A 54 -0.43 -12.46 -32.95
C SER A 54 1.04 -12.83 -32.71
N ALA A 55 1.54 -12.63 -31.50
CA ALA A 55 2.84 -13.13 -31.06
C ALA A 55 2.73 -14.66 -30.91
N SER A 56 2.62 -15.34 -32.06
CA SER A 56 2.53 -16.79 -32.14
C SER A 56 3.79 -17.39 -31.52
N GLY A 57 3.63 -18.02 -30.36
CA GLY A 57 4.70 -18.77 -29.71
C GLY A 57 5.24 -18.19 -28.39
N ILE A 58 4.64 -17.14 -27.82
CA ILE A 58 4.97 -16.75 -26.44
C ILE A 58 4.50 -17.84 -25.48
N THR A 59 5.40 -18.31 -24.62
CA THR A 59 5.07 -19.22 -23.52
C THR A 59 5.15 -18.49 -22.17
N CYS A 60 4.50 -19.04 -21.17
CA CYS A 60 4.46 -18.54 -19.79
C CYS A 60 4.88 -19.67 -18.86
N ALA A 61 5.61 -19.32 -17.81
CA ALA A 61 6.02 -20.24 -16.76
C ALA A 61 5.94 -19.54 -15.39
N ILE A 62 5.40 -20.24 -14.41
CA ILE A 62 5.39 -19.86 -13.00
C ILE A 62 6.21 -20.92 -12.25
N ASP A 63 7.26 -20.49 -11.56
CA ASP A 63 8.06 -21.40 -10.72
C ASP A 63 7.57 -21.35 -9.26
N PRO A 64 6.75 -22.32 -8.79
CA PRO A 64 6.33 -22.38 -7.40
C PRO A 64 7.48 -22.69 -6.43
N GLY A 65 8.65 -23.11 -6.95
CA GLY A 65 9.88 -23.31 -6.19
C GLY A 65 10.59 -22.01 -5.80
N SER A 66 10.18 -20.86 -6.35
CA SER A 66 10.73 -19.54 -6.04
C SER A 66 9.62 -18.54 -5.78
N PHE A 67 9.47 -18.09 -4.53
CA PHE A 67 8.45 -17.11 -4.16
C PHE A 67 8.93 -16.12 -3.10
N THR A 68 8.20 -15.02 -2.91
CA THR A 68 8.28 -14.21 -1.70
C THR A 68 6.90 -14.12 -1.05
N TYR A 69 6.81 -13.73 0.21
CA TYR A 69 5.53 -13.64 0.90
C TYR A 69 5.53 -12.53 1.93
N GLY A 70 4.37 -11.89 2.07
CA GLY A 70 4.12 -10.82 3.05
C GLY A 70 3.39 -11.34 4.28
N MET A 71 2.57 -10.49 4.90
CA MET A 71 1.72 -10.90 6.02
C MET A 71 0.60 -11.85 5.56
N ASP A 72 -0.05 -11.51 4.44
CA ASP A 72 -1.28 -12.14 3.97
C ASP A 72 -1.23 -12.66 2.52
N ASN A 73 -0.12 -12.42 1.79
CA ASN A 73 -0.01 -12.67 0.35
C ASN A 73 1.23 -13.49 0.00
N LEU A 74 1.06 -14.52 -0.82
CA LEU A 74 2.11 -15.22 -1.55
C LEU A 74 2.35 -14.47 -2.87
N VAL A 75 3.60 -14.28 -3.25
CA VAL A 75 4.01 -13.52 -4.43
C VAL A 75 4.92 -14.39 -5.30
N LEU A 76 4.51 -14.60 -6.54
CA LEU A 76 5.21 -15.41 -7.53
C LEU A 76 5.57 -14.58 -8.75
N ASN A 77 6.68 -14.94 -9.39
CA ASN A 77 7.06 -14.39 -10.70
C ASN A 77 6.33 -15.18 -11.80
N VAL A 78 5.73 -14.46 -12.73
CA VAL A 78 5.14 -15.01 -13.95
C VAL A 78 6.06 -14.61 -15.10
N ALA A 79 6.87 -15.55 -15.56
CA ALA A 79 7.89 -15.29 -16.58
C ALA A 79 7.38 -15.70 -17.96
N PHE A 80 7.55 -14.82 -18.94
CA PHE A 80 7.24 -15.12 -20.33
C PHE A 80 8.53 -15.37 -21.13
N SER A 81 8.41 -16.08 -22.25
CA SER A 81 9.55 -16.48 -23.09
C SER A 81 10.33 -15.34 -23.75
N ASP A 82 9.81 -14.12 -23.71
CA ASP A 82 10.38 -12.91 -24.30
C ASP A 82 10.91 -11.92 -23.27
N ASP A 83 11.26 -12.40 -22.07
CA ASP A 83 11.87 -11.63 -20.97
C ASP A 83 10.94 -10.59 -20.32
N VAL A 84 9.64 -10.65 -20.63
CA VAL A 84 8.61 -9.93 -19.88
C VAL A 84 8.26 -10.71 -18.61
N HIS A 85 8.06 -9.97 -17.52
CA HIS A 85 7.72 -10.52 -16.22
C HIS A 85 6.47 -9.85 -15.66
N TRP A 86 5.54 -10.64 -15.15
CA TRP A 86 4.42 -10.19 -14.31
C TRP A 86 4.57 -10.74 -12.90
N ILE A 87 3.78 -10.22 -11.99
CA ILE A 87 3.69 -10.67 -10.60
C ILE A 87 2.32 -11.28 -10.35
N ALA A 88 2.28 -12.51 -9.83
CA ALA A 88 1.07 -13.10 -9.28
C ALA A 88 1.04 -12.91 -7.77
N ARG A 89 0.03 -12.19 -7.26
CA ARG A 89 -0.24 -12.06 -5.81
C ARG A 89 -1.43 -12.93 -5.44
N ILE A 90 -1.24 -13.82 -4.47
CA ILE A 90 -2.22 -14.82 -4.04
C ILE A 90 -2.47 -14.65 -2.54
N PRO A 91 -3.63 -14.13 -2.12
CA PRO A 91 -4.01 -14.07 -0.72
C PRO A 91 -4.12 -15.48 -0.13
N TYR A 92 -3.40 -15.76 0.96
CA TYR A 92 -3.45 -17.05 1.66
C TYR A 92 -4.07 -16.96 3.06
N ALA A 93 -4.41 -15.76 3.54
CA ALA A 93 -5.03 -15.55 4.83
C ALA A 93 -6.29 -16.41 4.96
N ALA A 94 -6.48 -17.02 6.15
CA ALA A 94 -7.46 -18.10 6.35
C ALA A 94 -8.84 -17.65 5.86
N ALA A 95 -9.36 -18.32 4.84
CA ALA A 95 -10.76 -18.25 4.48
C ALA A 95 -11.57 -18.91 5.60
N ASP A 96 -11.70 -18.23 6.73
CA ASP A 96 -12.86 -18.42 7.59
C ASP A 96 -14.07 -18.07 6.70
N PRO A 97 -14.98 -19.03 6.41
CA PRO A 97 -16.12 -18.79 5.53
C PRO A 97 -16.98 -17.59 5.97
N SER A 98 -16.96 -17.24 7.26
CA SER A 98 -17.67 -16.07 7.80
C SER A 98 -17.04 -14.72 7.39
N SER A 99 -15.80 -14.75 6.89
CA SER A 99 -14.99 -13.58 6.53
C SER A 99 -14.70 -13.47 5.03
N THR A 100 -15.06 -14.47 4.21
CA THR A 100 -14.76 -14.52 2.76
C THR A 100 -15.10 -13.21 2.06
N ARG A 101 -16.32 -12.70 2.28
CA ARG A 101 -16.76 -11.44 1.65
C ARG A 101 -15.92 -10.22 2.05
N GLN A 102 -15.37 -10.19 3.26
CA GLN A 102 -14.51 -9.09 3.70
C GLN A 102 -13.13 -9.15 3.02
N HIS A 103 -12.60 -10.35 2.78
CA HIS A 103 -11.37 -10.54 2.02
C HIS A 103 -11.55 -10.16 0.55
N GLU A 104 -12.65 -10.58 -0.09
CA GLU A 104 -13.01 -10.14 -1.44
C GLU A 104 -13.06 -8.61 -1.54
N ILE A 105 -13.77 -7.95 -0.61
CA ILE A 105 -13.88 -6.49 -0.58
C ILE A 105 -12.50 -5.83 -0.38
N ALA A 106 -11.63 -6.43 0.44
CA ALA A 106 -10.29 -5.89 0.65
C ALA A 106 -9.44 -5.94 -0.62
N MET A 107 -9.46 -7.07 -1.32
CA MET A 107 -8.74 -7.28 -2.57
C MET A 107 -9.27 -6.39 -3.70
N LEU A 108 -10.61 -6.31 -3.86
CA LEU A 108 -11.23 -5.39 -4.83
C LEU A 108 -10.93 -3.92 -4.53
N SER A 109 -10.91 -3.55 -3.25
CA SER A 109 -10.53 -2.19 -2.83
C SER A 109 -9.07 -1.85 -3.17
N GLU A 110 -8.15 -2.82 -3.05
CA GLU A 110 -6.76 -2.64 -3.43
C GLU A 110 -6.62 -2.43 -4.95
N ILE A 111 -7.27 -3.29 -5.74
CA ILE A 111 -7.32 -3.19 -7.22
C ILE A 111 -7.91 -1.85 -7.65
N ALA A 112 -9.05 -1.48 -7.09
CA ALA A 112 -9.72 -0.20 -7.36
C ALA A 112 -8.83 0.99 -7.00
N THR A 113 -8.03 0.88 -5.94
CA THR A 113 -7.06 1.91 -5.54
C THR A 113 -5.97 2.08 -6.59
N MET A 114 -5.32 0.99 -7.03
CA MET A 114 -4.28 1.05 -8.07
C MET A 114 -4.83 1.63 -9.39
N LYS A 115 -6.01 1.18 -9.83
CA LYS A 115 -6.69 1.74 -11.03
C LYS A 115 -7.02 3.23 -10.89
N THR A 116 -7.45 3.66 -9.70
CA THR A 116 -7.74 5.07 -9.43
C THR A 116 -6.47 5.92 -9.45
N LEU A 117 -5.38 5.43 -8.86
CA LEU A 117 -4.09 6.11 -8.87
C LEU A 117 -3.53 6.25 -10.28
N LYS A 118 -3.54 5.16 -11.07
CA LYS A 118 -3.06 5.16 -12.45
C LYS A 118 -3.84 6.13 -13.35
N SER A 119 -5.13 6.31 -13.10
CA SER A 119 -5.99 7.22 -13.89
C SER A 119 -5.98 8.68 -13.43
N ARG A 120 -5.60 8.98 -12.18
CA ARG A 120 -5.73 10.33 -11.58
C ARG A 120 -4.41 10.95 -11.12
N THR A 121 -3.32 10.19 -11.13
CA THR A 121 -2.00 10.61 -10.64
C THR A 121 -0.91 10.13 -11.59
N THR A 122 0.33 10.56 -11.34
CA THR A 122 1.54 10.03 -11.99
C THR A 122 2.35 9.15 -11.04
N ILE A 123 1.76 8.74 -9.90
CA ILE A 123 2.41 7.84 -8.96
C ILE A 123 2.60 6.49 -9.68
N PRO A 124 3.83 5.96 -9.74
CA PRO A 124 4.07 4.69 -10.39
C PRO A 124 3.46 3.56 -9.54
N VAL A 125 2.40 2.95 -10.04
CA VAL A 125 1.72 1.81 -9.41
C VAL A 125 1.57 0.69 -10.44
N PRO A 126 1.54 -0.58 -10.01
CA PRO A 126 1.43 -1.70 -10.96
C PRO A 126 0.14 -1.63 -11.79
N GLU A 127 0.24 -1.95 -13.09
CA GLU A 127 -0.95 -2.35 -13.85
C GLU A 127 -1.59 -3.61 -13.29
N VAL A 128 -2.93 -3.68 -13.35
CA VAL A 128 -3.69 -4.88 -13.03
C VAL A 128 -4.13 -5.52 -14.34
N PHE A 129 -3.56 -6.68 -14.67
CA PHE A 129 -3.85 -7.39 -15.91
C PHE A 129 -5.08 -8.29 -15.79
N ALA A 130 -5.14 -9.10 -14.74
CA ALA A 130 -6.27 -9.99 -14.46
C ALA A 130 -6.39 -10.25 -12.97
N PHE A 131 -7.58 -10.61 -12.51
CA PHE A 131 -7.80 -11.03 -11.13
C PHE A 131 -9.06 -11.88 -11.02
N ASP A 132 -9.11 -12.72 -10.01
CA ASP A 132 -10.32 -13.38 -9.53
C ASP A 132 -10.27 -13.41 -8.02
N VAL A 133 -11.33 -12.94 -7.35
CA VAL A 133 -11.41 -12.86 -5.89
C VAL A 133 -12.10 -14.07 -5.26
N SER A 134 -12.69 -14.94 -6.08
CA SER A 134 -13.38 -16.15 -5.63
C SER A 134 -12.38 -17.26 -5.28
N THR A 135 -12.77 -18.15 -4.38
CA THR A 135 -12.05 -19.41 -4.13
C THR A 135 -12.55 -20.56 -5.02
N SER A 136 -13.60 -20.33 -5.83
CA SER A 136 -14.23 -21.36 -6.68
C SER A 136 -13.75 -21.34 -8.13
N ASN A 137 -12.76 -20.50 -8.44
CA ASN A 137 -12.18 -20.44 -9.78
C ASN A 137 -11.28 -21.65 -10.06
N GLU A 138 -10.92 -21.87 -11.33
CA GLU A 138 -10.14 -23.04 -11.75
C GLU A 138 -8.70 -23.08 -11.22
N PHE A 139 -8.12 -21.93 -10.86
CA PHE A 139 -6.83 -21.85 -10.17
C PHE A 139 -6.94 -22.34 -8.71
N GLY A 140 -8.14 -22.22 -8.11
CA GLY A 140 -8.48 -22.71 -6.77
C GLY A 140 -8.25 -21.71 -5.63
N PHE A 141 -7.69 -20.54 -5.93
CA PHE A 141 -7.43 -19.48 -4.96
C PHE A 141 -7.70 -18.09 -5.57
N PRO A 142 -7.98 -17.07 -4.76
CA PRO A 142 -8.00 -15.69 -5.24
C PRO A 142 -6.62 -15.29 -5.76
N TYR A 143 -6.56 -14.48 -6.82
CA TYR A 143 -5.30 -14.00 -7.37
C TYR A 143 -5.42 -12.63 -8.02
N VAL A 144 -4.31 -11.90 -8.10
CA VAL A 144 -4.13 -10.72 -8.95
C VAL A 144 -2.85 -10.90 -9.78
N LEU A 145 -2.95 -10.73 -11.09
CA LEU A 145 -1.82 -10.61 -12.01
C LEU A 145 -1.50 -9.13 -12.22
N LEU A 146 -0.27 -8.75 -11.89
CA LEU A 146 0.19 -7.37 -11.86
C LEU A 146 1.42 -7.17 -12.74
N GLU A 147 1.62 -5.92 -13.17
CA GLU A 147 2.89 -5.45 -13.72
C GLU A 147 4.05 -5.68 -12.73
N CYS A 148 5.15 -6.24 -13.22
CA CYS A 148 6.40 -6.28 -12.47
C CYS A 148 7.13 -4.93 -12.64
N LEU A 149 6.99 -4.06 -11.65
CA LEU A 149 7.64 -2.76 -11.68
C LEU A 149 9.17 -2.89 -11.56
N PRO A 150 9.96 -2.06 -12.27
CA PRO A 150 11.41 -2.07 -12.16
C PRO A 150 11.87 -1.49 -10.82
N GLY A 151 13.14 -1.68 -10.50
CA GLY A 151 13.76 -1.17 -9.28
C GLY A 151 13.63 -2.11 -8.09
N LYS A 152 14.13 -1.65 -6.93
CA LYS A 152 14.22 -2.44 -5.70
C LYS A 152 13.79 -1.63 -4.48
N PRO A 153 13.23 -2.28 -3.45
CA PRO A 153 12.98 -1.61 -2.19
C PRO A 153 14.30 -1.24 -1.51
N LEU A 154 14.29 -0.19 -0.68
CA LEU A 154 15.46 0.13 0.13
C LEU A 154 15.64 -0.92 1.23
N GLN A 155 16.89 -1.25 1.56
CA GLN A 155 17.19 -2.22 2.64
C GLN A 155 16.89 -1.69 4.05
N SER A 156 16.83 -0.36 4.21
CA SER A 156 16.58 0.33 5.47
C SER A 156 16.12 1.76 5.17
N THR A 157 15.91 2.55 6.23
CA THR A 157 15.41 3.92 6.15
C THR A 157 16.23 4.80 5.20
N MET A 158 15.58 5.75 4.54
CA MET A 158 16.21 6.65 3.58
C MET A 158 17.45 7.36 4.14
N ALA A 159 17.40 7.72 5.42
CA ALA A 159 18.52 8.38 6.10
C ALA A 159 19.79 7.53 6.13
N LYS A 160 19.65 6.20 6.19
CA LYS A 160 20.75 5.22 6.31
C LYS A 160 21.24 4.69 4.96
N THR A 161 20.33 4.46 4.01
CA THR A 161 20.64 3.74 2.76
C THR A 161 20.84 4.63 1.55
N VAL A 162 20.28 5.84 1.54
CA VAL A 162 20.40 6.76 0.40
C VAL A 162 21.68 7.59 0.55
N PRO A 163 22.60 7.59 -0.44
CA PRO A 163 23.79 8.44 -0.43
C PRO A 163 23.41 9.92 -0.35
N VAL A 164 24.26 10.73 0.29
CA VAL A 164 23.98 12.13 0.60
C VAL A 164 23.54 12.92 -0.64
N ASP A 165 24.20 12.71 -1.77
CA ASP A 165 23.91 13.40 -3.04
C ASP A 165 22.51 13.10 -3.60
N TYR A 166 21.95 11.92 -3.29
CA TYR A 166 20.62 11.50 -3.72
C TYR A 166 19.52 11.77 -2.69
N LYS A 167 19.85 12.12 -1.44
CA LYS A 167 18.85 12.32 -0.37
C LYS A 167 17.80 13.36 -0.74
N GLN A 168 18.23 14.48 -1.31
CA GLN A 168 17.31 15.53 -1.75
C GLN A 168 16.45 15.06 -2.94
N HIS A 169 17.03 14.30 -3.87
CA HIS A 169 16.32 13.72 -5.01
C HIS A 169 15.20 12.79 -4.55
N VAL A 170 15.51 11.80 -3.71
CA VAL A 170 14.52 10.86 -3.15
C VAL A 170 13.47 11.60 -2.32
N ALA A 171 13.88 12.51 -1.43
CA ALA A 171 12.95 13.31 -0.63
C ALA A 171 11.96 14.11 -1.50
N SER A 172 12.43 14.67 -2.62
CA SER A 172 11.57 15.43 -3.53
C SER A 172 10.51 14.57 -4.23
N GLN A 173 10.87 13.33 -4.60
CA GLN A 173 9.94 12.38 -5.22
C GLN A 173 8.89 11.89 -4.23
N VAL A 174 9.29 11.54 -3.00
CA VAL A 174 8.35 11.17 -1.93
C VAL A 174 7.41 12.33 -1.60
N ALA A 175 7.93 13.56 -1.56
CA ALA A 175 7.10 14.75 -1.35
C ALA A 175 6.11 14.98 -2.50
N ASP A 176 6.49 14.70 -3.75
CA ASP A 176 5.58 14.77 -4.90
C ASP A 176 4.47 13.69 -4.81
N VAL A 177 4.80 12.46 -4.39
CA VAL A 177 3.80 11.41 -4.11
C VAL A 177 2.80 11.86 -3.05
N LEU A 178 3.28 12.34 -1.89
CA LEU A 178 2.40 12.81 -0.82
C LEU A 178 1.50 13.97 -1.27
N TYR A 179 2.04 14.90 -2.06
CA TYR A 179 1.27 15.99 -2.65
C TYR A 179 0.19 15.48 -3.61
N GLN A 180 0.49 14.48 -4.43
CA GLN A 180 -0.50 13.89 -5.32
C GLN A 180 -1.61 13.17 -4.55
N LEU A 181 -1.26 12.42 -3.49
CA LEU A 181 -2.24 11.77 -2.60
C LEU A 181 -3.10 12.79 -1.83
N GLU A 182 -2.51 13.89 -1.37
CA GLU A 182 -3.24 15.00 -0.72
C GLU A 182 -4.33 15.57 -1.64
N ASN A 183 -4.05 15.65 -2.94
CA ASN A 183 -4.99 16.18 -3.94
C ASN A 183 -5.96 15.11 -4.48
N LEU A 184 -5.73 13.82 -4.21
CA LEU A 184 -6.65 12.75 -4.55
C LEU A 184 -7.67 12.57 -3.42
N THR A 185 -8.66 13.47 -3.39
CA THR A 185 -9.62 13.56 -2.28
C THR A 185 -11.01 13.06 -2.62
N PHE A 186 -11.73 12.62 -1.58
CA PHE A 186 -13.13 12.22 -1.64
C PHE A 186 -13.94 12.89 -0.52
N ASP A 187 -15.26 12.82 -0.60
CA ASP A 187 -16.22 13.43 0.32
C ASP A 187 -16.55 12.55 1.54
N ARG A 188 -16.08 11.30 1.56
CA ARG A 188 -16.35 10.33 2.62
C ARG A 188 -15.08 9.61 3.05
N LEU A 189 -15.10 9.12 4.29
CA LEU A 189 -14.07 8.26 4.87
C LEU A 189 -14.36 6.79 4.57
N GLY A 190 -13.32 6.04 4.17
CA GLY A 190 -13.45 4.62 3.84
C GLY A 190 -12.62 4.18 2.64
N ARG A 191 -12.93 2.98 2.14
CA ARG A 191 -12.20 2.31 1.08
C ARG A 191 -12.71 2.72 -0.30
N ILE A 192 -11.82 2.73 -1.29
CA ILE A 192 -12.20 2.92 -2.68
C ILE A 192 -12.88 1.64 -3.18
N TRP A 193 -13.93 1.80 -3.96
CA TRP A 193 -14.68 0.73 -4.59
C TRP A 193 -15.06 1.12 -6.02
N CYS A 194 -14.90 0.18 -6.95
CA CYS A 194 -15.19 0.36 -8.37
C CYS A 194 -16.05 -0.79 -8.94
N GLY A 195 -16.94 -1.38 -8.13
CA GLY A 195 -17.74 -2.54 -8.53
C GLY A 195 -17.00 -3.86 -8.35
N GLU A 196 -17.70 -4.98 -8.55
CA GLU A 196 -17.10 -6.33 -8.45
C GLU A 196 -16.04 -6.57 -9.53
N ASN A 197 -16.17 -5.90 -10.69
CA ASN A 197 -15.23 -6.00 -11.82
C ASN A 197 -14.17 -4.89 -11.82
N CYS A 198 -14.20 -3.98 -10.84
CA CYS A 198 -13.29 -2.83 -10.76
C CYS A 198 -13.26 -1.96 -12.04
N ASP A 199 -14.41 -1.73 -12.65
CA ASP A 199 -14.62 -0.97 -13.90
C ASP A 199 -15.56 0.25 -13.71
N GLU A 200 -16.29 0.32 -12.59
CA GLU A 200 -17.12 1.47 -12.24
C GLU A 200 -16.25 2.69 -11.83
N PRO A 201 -16.80 3.92 -11.93
CA PRO A 201 -16.17 5.10 -11.34
C PRO A 201 -15.91 4.92 -9.83
N PRO A 202 -14.79 5.45 -9.30
CA PRO A 202 -14.42 5.23 -7.91
C PRO A 202 -15.38 5.93 -6.97
N ARG A 203 -15.90 5.17 -6.01
CA ARG A 203 -16.72 5.64 -4.89
C ARG A 203 -16.18 5.12 -3.57
N ILE A 204 -16.58 5.76 -2.47
CA ILE A 204 -16.15 5.37 -1.13
C ILE A 204 -17.19 4.48 -0.45
N ILE A 205 -16.75 3.32 0.02
CA ILE A 205 -17.53 2.42 0.88
C ILE A 205 -16.98 2.43 2.32
N PRO A 206 -17.82 2.26 3.34
CA PRO A 206 -17.36 2.19 4.72
C PRO A 206 -16.35 1.05 4.93
N SER A 207 -15.22 1.35 5.57
CA SER A 207 -14.21 0.33 5.89
C SER A 207 -14.65 -0.47 7.12
N ARG A 208 -15.21 -1.68 6.95
CA ARG A 208 -15.56 -2.56 8.08
C ARG A 208 -14.29 -3.00 8.82
N SER A 209 -14.35 -3.04 10.16
CA SER A 209 -13.28 -3.62 10.98
C SER A 209 -13.23 -5.13 10.78
N ARG A 210 -12.02 -5.72 10.84
CA ARG A 210 -11.73 -7.17 10.71
C ARG A 210 -12.55 -8.07 11.65
N ASN A 211 -13.18 -7.49 12.68
CA ASN A 211 -14.00 -8.20 13.67
C ASN A 211 -15.50 -8.15 13.35
N GLY A 212 -15.91 -7.78 12.13
CA GLY A 212 -17.30 -7.83 11.67
C GLY A 212 -18.24 -6.78 12.28
N SER A 213 -17.84 -6.10 13.36
CA SER A 213 -18.50 -4.91 13.89
C SER A 213 -18.60 -3.89 12.75
N PHE A 214 -19.83 -3.59 12.32
CA PHE A 214 -20.11 -2.55 11.36
C PHE A 214 -19.26 -1.33 11.73
N ALA A 215 -18.38 -0.89 10.82
CA ALA A 215 -17.98 0.49 10.86
C ALA A 215 -19.29 1.25 10.79
N THR A 216 -19.61 1.88 11.90
CA THR A 216 -20.90 2.51 12.04
C THR A 216 -21.02 3.54 10.91
N PRO A 217 -22.22 3.82 10.40
CA PRO A 217 -22.47 4.99 9.56
C PRO A 217 -22.05 6.34 10.20
N ARG A 218 -21.44 6.32 11.40
CA ARG A 218 -21.17 7.48 12.25
C ARG A 218 -19.85 8.17 11.97
N VAL A 219 -18.83 7.52 11.40
CA VAL A 219 -17.56 8.22 11.13
C VAL A 219 -17.74 9.09 9.89
N GLN A 220 -18.19 10.32 10.10
CA GLN A 220 -18.39 11.33 9.05
C GLN A 220 -17.37 12.46 9.14
N THR A 221 -16.71 12.57 10.29
CA THR A 221 -15.75 13.64 10.56
C THR A 221 -14.38 13.12 10.94
N SER A 222 -13.36 13.97 10.77
CA SER A 222 -12.00 13.72 11.23
C SER A 222 -11.94 13.46 12.74
N LEU A 223 -12.75 14.18 13.53
CA LEU A 223 -12.82 14.00 14.98
C LEU A 223 -13.33 12.61 15.37
N GLU A 224 -14.43 12.17 14.76
CA GLU A 224 -14.97 10.82 15.00
C GLU A 224 -13.98 9.74 14.57
N TRP A 225 -13.30 9.95 13.43
CA TRP A 225 -12.30 9.00 12.93
C TRP A 225 -11.15 8.83 13.92
N PHE A 226 -10.56 9.94 14.39
CA PHE A 226 -9.48 9.90 15.37
C PHE A 226 -9.95 9.35 16.71
N TYR A 227 -11.16 9.70 17.14
CA TYR A 227 -11.76 9.15 18.36
C TYR A 227 -11.90 7.62 18.29
N GLU A 228 -12.50 7.07 17.23
CA GLU A 228 -12.66 5.63 17.09
C GLU A 228 -11.31 4.91 16.96
N TYR A 229 -10.40 5.45 16.15
CA TYR A 229 -9.06 4.91 15.97
C TYR A 229 -8.30 4.87 17.30
N ARG A 230 -8.33 5.97 18.06
CA ARG A 230 -7.68 6.08 19.37
C ARG A 230 -8.28 5.14 20.38
N GLN A 231 -9.60 5.03 20.45
CA GLN A 231 -10.28 4.12 21.37
C GLN A 231 -9.90 2.66 21.09
N LYS A 232 -9.71 2.27 19.82
CA LYS A 232 -9.22 0.94 19.46
C LYS A 232 -7.77 0.73 19.94
N GLN A 233 -6.87 1.68 19.67
CA GLN A 233 -5.48 1.60 20.12
C GLN A 233 -5.35 1.56 21.65
N ASN A 234 -6.05 2.45 22.36
CA ASN A 234 -6.05 2.49 23.83
C ASN A 234 -6.55 1.16 24.42
N ARG A 235 -7.61 0.57 23.88
CA ARG A 235 -8.09 -0.75 24.35
C ARG A 235 -7.05 -1.84 24.19
N GLN A 236 -6.30 -1.84 23.09
CA GLN A 236 -5.23 -2.82 22.88
C GLN A 236 -4.07 -2.57 23.85
N ALA A 237 -3.58 -1.33 23.94
CA ALA A 237 -2.49 -0.96 24.84
C ALA A 237 -2.83 -1.27 26.32
N LEU A 238 -4.04 -0.97 26.77
CA LEU A 238 -4.50 -1.27 28.13
C LEU A 238 -4.72 -2.76 28.37
N LYS A 239 -4.87 -3.58 27.32
CA LYS A 239 -4.93 -5.04 27.46
C LYS A 239 -3.53 -5.63 27.62
N GLU A 240 -2.55 -5.10 26.90
CA GLU A 240 -1.16 -5.57 26.89
C GLU A 240 -0.34 -5.03 28.07
N HIS A 241 -0.64 -3.81 28.51
CA HIS A 241 0.08 -3.09 29.56
C HIS A 241 -0.86 -2.69 30.70
N ALA A 242 -1.77 -3.60 31.06
CA ALA A 242 -2.87 -3.33 31.98
C ALA A 242 -2.41 -2.80 33.33
N ASP A 243 -1.22 -3.18 33.79
CA ASP A 243 -0.66 -2.82 35.11
C ASP A 243 0.29 -1.61 35.08
N ASP A 244 0.66 -1.12 33.90
CA ASP A 244 1.63 -0.04 33.75
C ASP A 244 0.96 1.35 33.85
N PRO A 245 1.29 2.18 34.87
CA PRO A 245 0.69 3.50 35.03
C PRO A 245 1.09 4.48 33.91
N GLU A 246 2.24 4.32 33.26
CA GLU A 246 2.69 5.20 32.18
C GLU A 246 1.84 4.98 30.92
N TRP A 247 1.56 3.72 30.58
CA TRP A 247 0.66 3.39 29.47
C TRP A 247 -0.76 3.88 29.70
N ARG A 248 -1.26 3.80 30.94
CA ARG A 248 -2.58 4.37 31.30
C ARG A 248 -2.59 5.89 31.14
N ALA A 249 -1.56 6.57 31.64
CA ALA A 249 -1.44 8.02 31.52
C ALA A 249 -1.34 8.45 30.05
N ALA A 250 -0.52 7.78 29.24
CA ALA A 250 -0.40 8.04 27.81
C ALA A 250 -1.73 7.82 27.08
N CYS A 251 -2.46 6.75 27.40
CA CYS A 251 -3.80 6.50 26.83
C CYS A 251 -4.78 7.63 27.15
N TRP A 252 -4.76 8.15 28.38
CA TRP A 252 -5.59 9.28 28.78
C TRP A 252 -5.19 10.57 28.05
N ILE A 253 -3.92 10.96 28.11
CA ILE A 253 -3.41 12.19 27.45
C ILE A 253 -3.75 12.20 25.97
N LEU A 254 -3.44 11.12 25.26
CA LEU A 254 -3.63 11.04 23.81
C LEU A 254 -5.11 10.94 23.41
N LYS A 255 -6.00 10.53 24.33
CA LYS A 255 -7.45 10.61 24.13
C LYS A 255 -7.95 12.05 24.27
N GLU A 256 -7.48 12.79 25.28
CA GLU A 256 -7.84 14.19 25.48
C GLU A 256 -7.25 15.11 24.38
N ALA A 257 -6.08 14.76 23.83
CA ALA A 257 -5.42 15.54 22.78
C ALA A 257 -6.12 15.50 21.41
N ILE A 258 -7.11 14.62 21.19
CA ILE A 258 -7.72 14.40 19.87
C ILE A 258 -8.30 15.69 19.27
N SER A 259 -8.98 16.50 20.09
CA SER A 259 -9.57 17.77 19.64
C SER A 259 -8.53 18.80 19.18
N HIS A 260 -7.27 18.64 19.59
CA HIS A 260 -6.16 19.53 19.22
C HIS A 260 -5.38 19.04 18.01
N ILE A 261 -5.57 17.78 17.60
CA ILE A 261 -4.91 17.21 16.41
C ILE A 261 -5.69 17.57 15.15
N VAL A 262 -7.01 17.63 15.24
CA VAL A 262 -7.89 17.85 14.08
C VAL A 262 -7.79 19.30 13.59
N VAL A 263 -7.63 19.46 12.28
CA VAL A 263 -7.70 20.75 11.60
C VAL A 263 -9.17 21.10 11.38
N GLU A 264 -9.63 22.16 12.05
CA GLU A 264 -11.04 22.55 12.11
C GLU A 264 -11.68 22.77 10.73
N ASP A 265 -10.94 23.38 9.79
CA ASP A 265 -11.41 23.65 8.42
C ASP A 265 -11.49 22.40 7.53
N ARG A 266 -10.97 21.25 8.01
CA ARG A 266 -11.00 19.94 7.35
C ARG A 266 -11.78 18.90 8.14
N LEU A 267 -12.55 19.31 9.16
CA LEU A 267 -13.31 18.40 10.01
C LEU A 267 -14.24 17.47 9.21
N HIS A 268 -14.85 17.98 8.13
CA HIS A 268 -15.76 17.24 7.25
C HIS A 268 -15.12 16.88 5.90
N GLY A 269 -13.78 16.92 5.82
CA GLY A 269 -13.04 16.68 4.59
C GLY A 269 -12.79 17.95 3.77
N PRO A 270 -12.48 17.82 2.46
CA PRO A 270 -12.38 16.57 1.72
C PRO A 270 -11.22 15.69 2.23
N PHE A 271 -11.38 14.38 2.14
CA PHE A 271 -10.49 13.37 2.73
C PHE A 271 -9.54 12.81 1.67
N PRO A 272 -8.21 12.99 1.81
CA PRO A 272 -7.25 12.41 0.89
C PRO A 272 -7.16 10.88 1.01
N LEU A 273 -6.68 10.24 -0.05
CA LEU A 273 -6.31 8.83 -0.02
C LEU A 273 -5.00 8.63 0.77
N CYS A 274 -5.01 7.69 1.72
CA CYS A 274 -3.86 7.29 2.50
C CYS A 274 -3.48 5.83 2.21
N HIS A 275 -2.17 5.57 2.06
CA HIS A 275 -1.64 4.21 1.90
C HIS A 275 -1.70 3.37 3.18
N PHE A 276 -1.64 4.01 4.35
CA PHE A 276 -1.55 3.40 5.70
C PHE A 276 -0.29 2.59 6.02
N ASP A 277 0.31 1.93 5.04
CA ASP A 277 1.57 1.17 5.19
C ASP A 277 2.71 1.73 4.32
N LEU A 278 2.80 3.05 4.21
CA LEU A 278 3.89 3.67 3.45
C LEU A 278 5.18 3.45 4.23
N HIS A 279 6.16 2.75 3.69
CA HIS A 279 7.51 2.70 4.24
C HIS A 279 8.49 2.38 3.11
N PHE A 280 9.79 2.47 3.40
CA PHE A 280 10.86 2.28 2.42
C PHE A 280 10.87 0.90 1.72
N GLY A 281 10.16 -0.09 2.27
CA GLY A 281 9.99 -1.43 1.68
C GLY A 281 8.88 -1.49 0.63
N ASN A 282 7.97 -0.51 0.64
CA ASN A 282 6.86 -0.39 -0.32
C ASN A 282 7.13 0.67 -1.40
N LEU A 283 8.35 1.21 -1.45
CA LEU A 283 8.84 2.13 -2.48
C LEU A 283 10.01 1.49 -3.23
N LEU A 284 9.92 1.44 -4.56
CA LEU A 284 10.93 0.87 -5.44
C LEU A 284 11.74 1.97 -6.11
N PHE A 285 13.06 1.78 -6.15
CA PHE A 285 13.99 2.71 -6.78
C PHE A 285 14.90 2.00 -7.78
N ASP A 286 15.24 2.69 -8.87
CA ASP A 286 16.32 2.27 -9.76
C ASP A 286 17.71 2.60 -9.18
N ASP A 287 18.77 2.28 -9.94
CA ASP A 287 20.16 2.47 -9.51
C ASP A 287 20.54 3.96 -9.39
N GLU A 288 19.79 4.86 -10.03
CA GLU A 288 19.90 6.32 -9.93
C GLU A 288 18.95 6.95 -8.88
N TYR A 289 18.30 6.12 -8.06
CA TYR A 289 17.35 6.54 -7.02
C TYR A 289 16.11 7.29 -7.56
N ASN A 290 15.69 7.02 -8.80
CA ASN A 290 14.38 7.43 -9.28
C ASN A 290 13.32 6.48 -8.73
N LEU A 291 12.20 7.03 -8.26
CA LEU A 291 11.07 6.25 -7.78
C LEU A 291 10.39 5.57 -8.98
N THR A 292 10.49 4.25 -9.04
CA THR A 292 9.95 3.42 -10.13
C THR A 292 8.67 2.71 -9.75
N GLY A 293 8.33 2.67 -8.46
CA GLY A 293 7.13 1.98 -8.01
C GLY A 293 6.72 2.25 -6.57
N MET A 294 5.42 2.21 -6.34
CA MET A 294 4.79 2.19 -5.02
C MET A 294 3.84 1.02 -4.97
N ILE A 295 4.13 0.06 -4.09
CA ILE A 295 3.47 -1.24 -4.03
C ILE A 295 2.73 -1.43 -2.70
N ASP A 296 1.94 -2.50 -2.63
CA ASP A 296 1.18 -2.93 -1.46
C ASP A 296 0.15 -1.91 -0.94
N TRP A 297 -0.81 -1.58 -1.80
CA TRP A 297 -1.96 -0.71 -1.46
C TRP A 297 -3.02 -1.43 -0.60
N SER A 298 -2.67 -2.56 0.02
CA SER A 298 -3.53 -3.30 0.92
C SER A 298 -3.99 -2.41 2.06
N GLY A 299 -5.32 -2.26 2.20
CA GLY A 299 -5.90 -1.45 3.28
C GLY A 299 -5.83 0.06 3.08
N ALA A 300 -5.41 0.53 1.89
CA ALA A 300 -5.51 1.93 1.52
C ALA A 300 -6.97 2.42 1.65
N ALA A 301 -7.12 3.62 2.18
CA ALA A 301 -8.42 4.23 2.42
C ALA A 301 -8.31 5.74 2.53
N THR A 302 -9.42 6.41 2.30
CA THR A 302 -9.56 7.83 2.59
C THR A 302 -9.57 8.06 4.09
N ALA A 303 -8.84 9.07 4.52
CA ALA A 303 -8.62 9.38 5.92
C ALA A 303 -8.58 10.90 6.14
N PRO A 304 -8.63 11.37 7.39
CA PRO A 304 -8.34 12.77 7.71
C PRO A 304 -6.96 13.19 7.18
N LEU A 305 -6.82 14.44 6.73
CA LEU A 305 -5.59 14.98 6.14
C LEU A 305 -4.38 14.80 7.05
N GLU A 306 -4.60 14.95 8.34
CA GLU A 306 -3.62 14.79 9.40
C GLU A 306 -2.98 13.41 9.36
N ARG A 307 -3.74 12.36 8.99
CA ARG A 307 -3.22 11.00 8.85
C ARG A 307 -2.24 10.84 7.68
N LEU A 308 -2.43 11.61 6.61
CA LEU A 308 -1.49 11.66 5.47
C LEU A 308 -0.22 12.44 5.83
N ALA A 309 -0.38 13.53 6.60
CA ALA A 309 0.73 14.34 7.08
C ALA A 309 1.60 13.62 8.11
N VAL A 310 1.09 12.55 8.73
CA VAL A 310 1.90 11.61 9.51
C VAL A 310 2.84 10.88 8.56
N SER A 311 4.09 11.32 8.53
CA SER A 311 5.12 10.57 7.84
C SER A 311 5.43 9.26 8.61
N PRO A 312 5.61 8.13 7.92
CA PRO A 312 5.58 6.80 8.54
C PRO A 312 6.67 6.54 9.60
N GLU A 313 7.80 7.24 9.48
CA GLU A 313 8.94 7.13 10.40
C GLU A 313 8.86 8.09 11.61
N PHE A 314 7.81 8.93 11.70
CA PHE A 314 7.78 10.09 12.61
C PHE A 314 6.81 9.97 13.79
N ILE A 315 6.02 8.90 13.86
CA ILE A 315 5.15 8.59 15.03
C ILE A 315 5.42 7.17 15.53
N THR A 316 6.68 6.73 15.47
CA THR A 316 7.10 5.69 16.41
C THR A 316 7.08 6.30 17.81
N PHE A 317 6.44 5.58 18.75
CA PHE A 317 6.49 5.92 20.17
C PHE A 317 7.95 6.19 20.60
N PRO A 318 8.20 7.12 21.55
CA PRO A 318 9.51 7.27 22.18
C PRO A 318 9.82 6.00 22.98
N GLY A 319 10.45 5.03 22.34
CA GLY A 319 10.67 3.71 22.94
C GLY A 319 11.51 2.73 22.12
N ILE A 320 12.10 3.16 21.00
CA ILE A 320 13.14 2.38 20.32
C ILE A 320 14.46 3.15 20.51
N SER A 321 15.24 2.64 21.46
CA SER A 321 16.52 3.11 22.01
C SER A 321 17.27 4.27 21.31
N ASP A 322 17.56 5.27 22.15
CA ASP A 322 18.15 6.61 21.93
C ASP A 322 19.57 6.72 21.33
N GLU A 323 20.17 5.69 20.72
CA GLU A 323 21.59 5.81 20.32
C GLU A 323 21.87 6.40 18.93
N LYS A 324 20.86 6.84 18.15
CA LYS A 324 21.11 7.44 16.81
C LYS A 324 20.35 8.74 16.51
N THR A 325 19.89 9.47 17.51
CA THR A 325 19.11 10.72 17.33
C THR A 325 19.96 11.99 17.22
N LYS A 326 21.16 11.91 16.64
CA LYS A 326 21.99 13.09 16.31
C LYS A 326 22.12 13.39 14.82
N SER A 327 21.72 12.48 13.92
CA SER A 327 21.71 12.75 12.47
C SER A 327 20.31 12.89 11.86
N SER A 328 19.24 12.68 12.61
CA SER A 328 17.85 12.74 12.10
C SER A 328 17.31 14.16 11.94
N SER A 329 17.77 15.11 12.77
CA SER A 329 17.24 16.49 12.81
C SER A 329 17.53 17.30 11.54
N THR A 330 18.65 17.06 10.87
CA THR A 330 19.02 17.74 9.62
C THR A 330 18.23 17.21 8.42
N SER A 331 17.99 15.90 8.36
CA SER A 331 17.11 15.29 7.35
C SER A 331 15.64 15.68 7.54
N GLU A 332 15.16 15.75 8.78
CA GLU A 332 13.82 16.20 9.16
C GLU A 332 13.51 17.63 8.70
N LEU A 333 14.40 18.57 9.03
CA LEU A 333 14.30 19.96 8.60
C LEU A 333 14.35 20.08 7.07
N SER A 334 15.17 19.26 6.40
CA SER A 334 15.27 19.28 4.94
C SER A 334 13.97 18.79 4.28
N PHE A 335 13.36 17.70 4.76
CA PHE A 335 12.12 17.16 4.19
C PHE A 335 10.93 18.10 4.41
N VAL A 336 10.75 18.61 5.63
CA VAL A 336 9.69 19.60 5.94
C VAL A 336 9.89 20.88 5.12
N THR A 337 11.13 21.32 4.91
CA THR A 337 11.43 22.49 4.07
C THR A 337 11.14 22.21 2.59
N VAL A 338 11.48 21.03 2.08
CA VAL A 338 11.15 20.61 0.71
C VAL A 338 9.64 20.57 0.51
N CYS A 339 8.88 19.92 1.40
CA CYS A 339 7.42 19.89 1.35
C CYS A 339 6.82 21.31 1.38
N ARG A 340 7.27 22.18 2.31
CA ARG A 340 6.82 23.59 2.37
C ARG A 340 7.15 24.36 1.09
N SER A 341 8.34 24.15 0.52
CA SER A 341 8.77 24.84 -0.71
C SER A 341 7.98 24.39 -1.94
N LEU A 342 7.66 23.09 -2.05
CA LEU A 342 6.85 22.51 -3.11
C LEU A 342 5.41 23.02 -3.02
N SER A 343 4.80 23.00 -1.83
CA SER A 343 3.47 23.55 -1.58
C SER A 343 3.41 25.04 -1.90
N ALA A 344 4.43 25.83 -1.53
CA ALA A 344 4.49 27.26 -1.84
C ALA A 344 4.66 27.56 -3.34
N ASN A 345 5.54 26.84 -4.04
CA ASN A 345 5.78 27.04 -5.47
C ASN A 345 4.58 26.61 -6.33
N ARG A 346 3.90 25.51 -5.97
CA ARG A 346 2.74 25.03 -6.71
C ARG A 346 1.45 25.80 -6.37
N SER A 347 1.31 26.32 -5.15
CA SER A 347 0.27 27.31 -4.80
C SER A 347 0.39 28.59 -5.65
N LYS A 348 1.62 29.05 -5.92
CA LYS A 348 1.88 30.17 -6.84
C LYS A 348 1.48 29.84 -8.28
N GLN A 349 1.73 28.60 -8.74
CA GLN A 349 1.32 28.16 -10.09
C GLN A 349 -0.20 28.01 -10.21
N HIS A 350 -0.89 27.47 -9.20
CA HIS A 350 -2.35 27.36 -9.17
C HIS A 350 -3.02 28.75 -9.17
N ARG A 351 -2.54 29.69 -8.36
CA ARG A 351 -2.99 31.10 -8.39
C ARG A 351 -2.74 31.77 -9.75
N LYS A 352 -1.62 31.46 -10.43
CA LYS A 352 -1.35 31.94 -11.80
C LYS A 352 -2.33 31.36 -12.82
N ARG A 353 -2.67 30.07 -12.72
CA ARG A 353 -3.67 29.41 -13.60
C ARG A 353 -5.07 29.99 -13.41
N ILE A 354 -5.49 30.26 -12.16
CA ILE A 354 -6.78 30.91 -11.86
C ILE A 354 -6.82 32.34 -12.42
N LYS A 355 -5.74 33.13 -12.24
CA LYS A 355 -5.66 34.49 -12.80
C LYS A 355 -5.73 34.50 -14.32
N LYS A 356 -5.08 33.54 -14.99
CA LYS A 356 -5.08 33.41 -16.47
C LYS A 356 -6.44 32.99 -17.04
N ARG A 357 -7.26 32.28 -16.26
CA ARG A 357 -8.65 31.91 -16.62
C ARG A 357 -9.68 33.00 -16.36
N ARG A 358 -9.34 34.03 -15.57
CA ARG A 358 -10.20 35.20 -15.30
C ARG A 358 -9.88 36.41 -16.19
N SER A 359 -8.85 36.31 -17.03
CA SER A 359 -8.39 37.34 -17.97
C SER A 359 -8.68 37.00 -19.44
N LEU A 360 -9.44 35.93 -19.66
CA LEU A 360 -10.07 35.51 -20.92
C LEU A 360 -11.58 35.54 -20.66
#